data_AF-A0A951SYM7-F1
#
_entry.id   AF-A0A951SYM7-F1
#
_cell.length_a   1.000
_cell.length_b   1.000
_cell.length_c   1.000
_cell.angle_alpha   90.00
_cell.angle_beta   90.00
_cell.angle_gamma   90.00
#
_symmetry.space_group_name_H-M   'P 1'
#
loop_
_entity.id
_entity.type
_entity.pdbx_description
1 polymer ?
#
loop_
_entity_poly.entity_id
_entity_poly.type
_entity_poly.pdbx_seq_one_letter_code
_entity_poly.pdbx_strand_id
1 'polypeptide(L)'
;MQSSFAIIAISFRNLVRRGKWQGSGGYREVLAISIPLILSTSAWSLQMFVDRMFLTWYSQEALAASLPAGLLSVTTTSIFIGTASYVSVFVSQYFGAGQLSRMGSAMWQGIYIAVIGGLLHLVIIPFSPQIFAIFGHEPLVAQYESDYFQMIFLGA
;
A
#
# COMPACT_ATOMS: atom_id res chain seq x y z
N MET A 1 -22.77 -37.63 26.75
CA MET A 1 -22.76 -36.42 25.90
C MET A 1 -22.24 -35.15 26.58
N GLN A 2 -22.26 -35.01 27.92
CA GLN A 2 -21.72 -33.81 28.61
C GLN A 2 -20.19 -33.71 28.68
N SER A 3 -19.44 -34.81 28.49
CA SER A 3 -17.99 -34.87 28.66
C SER A 3 -17.17 -34.24 27.52
N SER A 4 -17.67 -34.25 26.27
CA SER A 4 -16.92 -33.74 25.10
C SER A 4 -16.86 -32.21 25.02
N PHE A 5 -17.90 -31.51 25.49
CA PHE A 5 -17.93 -30.04 25.52
C PHE A 5 -16.95 -29.45 26.53
N ALA A 6 -16.74 -30.12 27.67
CA ALA A 6 -15.76 -29.70 28.66
C ALA A 6 -14.32 -29.78 28.14
N ILE A 7 -13.99 -30.81 27.35
CA ILE A 7 -12.65 -30.98 26.77
C ILE A 7 -12.36 -29.91 25.71
N ILE A 8 -13.34 -29.57 24.86
CA ILE A 8 -13.21 -28.51 23.85
C ILE A 8 -13.06 -27.15 24.53
N ALA A 9 -13.86 -26.85 25.55
CA ALA A 9 -13.76 -25.60 26.31
C ALA A 9 -12.43 -25.49 27.08
N ILE A 10 -11.90 -26.58 27.64
CA ILE A 10 -10.58 -26.61 28.29
C ILE A 10 -9.45 -26.45 27.25
N SER A 11 -9.57 -27.06 26.08
CA SER A 11 -8.62 -26.90 24.97
C SER A 11 -8.58 -25.45 24.47
N PHE A 12 -9.74 -24.84 24.26
CA PHE A 12 -9.87 -23.43 23.85
C PHE A 12 -9.33 -22.49 24.94
N ARG A 13 -9.66 -22.75 26.22
CA ARG A 13 -9.15 -21.97 27.35
C ARG A 13 -7.63 -22.11 27.52
N ASN A 14 -7.05 -23.28 27.21
CA ASN A 14 -5.61 -23.52 27.26
C ASN A 14 -4.85 -22.94 26.06
N LEU A 15 -5.50 -22.82 24.89
CA LEU A 15 -4.99 -22.10 23.71
C LEU A 15 -4.86 -20.59 23.98
N VAL A 16 -5.82 -20.01 24.70
CA VAL A 16 -5.81 -18.58 25.08
C VAL A 16 -4.84 -18.28 26.24
N ARG A 17 -4.50 -19.26 27.08
CA ARG A 17 -3.72 -19.03 28.33
C ARG A 17 -2.20 -19.13 28.23
N ARG A 18 -1.61 -19.51 27.08
CA ARG A 18 -0.15 -19.58 26.92
C ARG A 18 0.41 -18.35 26.20
N GLY A 19 0.26 -17.19 26.83
CA GLY A 19 1.08 -16.00 26.52
C GLY A 19 2.53 -16.23 26.93
N LYS A 20 3.25 -17.10 26.23
CA LYS A 20 4.70 -17.25 26.41
C LYS A 20 5.37 -16.16 25.58
N TRP A 21 5.96 -15.17 26.25
CA TRP A 21 6.78 -14.11 25.64
C TRP A 21 7.81 -14.65 24.63
N GLN A 22 8.26 -15.90 24.80
CA GLN A 22 9.28 -16.58 23.98
C GLN A 22 8.77 -17.85 23.24
N GLY A 23 7.45 -18.11 23.19
CA GLY A 23 6.91 -19.23 22.39
C GLY A 23 6.81 -18.92 20.90
N SER A 24 6.67 -19.93 20.04
CA SER A 24 6.35 -19.74 18.61
C SER A 24 5.00 -19.02 18.47
N GLY A 25 4.98 -17.85 17.85
CA GLY A 25 3.82 -16.94 17.84
C GLY A 25 3.66 -16.10 19.12
N GLY A 26 4.71 -15.97 19.93
CA GLY A 26 4.71 -15.17 21.16
C GLY A 26 4.86 -13.66 20.90
N TYR A 27 4.55 -12.84 21.92
CA TYR A 27 4.58 -11.37 21.82
C TYR A 27 5.91 -10.80 21.31
N ARG A 28 7.05 -11.43 21.63
CA ARG A 28 8.36 -10.98 21.13
C ARG A 28 8.51 -11.13 19.62
N GLU A 29 8.02 -12.21 19.05
CA GLU A 29 8.09 -12.48 17.60
C GLU A 29 7.16 -11.54 16.84
N VAL A 30 5.95 -11.32 17.36
CA VAL A 30 5.01 -10.32 16.82
C VAL A 30 5.64 -8.93 16.86
N LEU A 31 6.18 -8.49 18.01
CA LEU A 31 6.82 -7.18 18.13
C LEU A 31 8.03 -7.02 17.20
N ALA A 32 8.82 -8.08 17.00
CA ALA A 32 9.96 -8.05 16.09
C ALA A 32 9.56 -7.80 14.62
N ILE A 33 8.36 -8.24 14.21
CA ILE A 33 7.83 -8.00 12.86
C ILE A 33 7.03 -6.68 12.81
N SER A 34 6.23 -6.40 13.83
CA SER A 34 5.35 -5.23 13.86
C SER A 34 6.10 -3.91 14.07
N ILE A 35 7.15 -3.86 14.89
CA ILE A 35 7.93 -2.62 15.11
C ILE A 35 8.49 -2.05 13.80
N PRO A 36 9.23 -2.81 12.97
CA PRO A 36 9.74 -2.26 11.71
C PRO A 36 8.62 -1.89 10.74
N LEU A 37 7.50 -2.63 10.74
CA LEU A 37 6.33 -2.30 9.92
C LEU A 37 5.68 -0.97 10.37
N ILE A 38 5.50 -0.76 11.67
CA ILE A 38 4.96 0.48 12.24
C ILE A 38 5.88 1.65 11.91
N LEU A 39 7.19 1.49 12.09
CA LEU A 39 8.16 2.53 11.75
C LEU A 39 8.10 2.88 10.27
N SER A 40 7.97 1.90 9.38
CA SER A 40 7.85 2.12 7.93
C SER A 40 6.59 2.90 7.58
N THR A 41 5.42 2.49 8.11
CA THR A 41 4.15 3.19 7.86
C THR A 41 4.12 4.59 8.48
N SER A 42 4.77 4.76 9.63
CA SER A 42 4.89 6.06 10.32
C SER A 42 5.82 7.00 9.54
N ALA A 43 6.91 6.47 8.99
CA ALA A 43 7.81 7.24 8.14
C ALA A 43 7.11 7.72 6.86
N TRP A 44 6.29 6.87 6.23
CA TRP A 44 5.48 7.29 5.08
C TRP A 44 4.48 8.39 5.43
N SER A 45 3.83 8.29 6.59
CA SER A 45 2.93 9.35 7.10
C SER A 45 3.67 10.67 7.36
N LEU A 46 4.88 10.59 7.91
CA LEU A 46 5.73 11.76 8.17
C LEU A 46 6.20 12.41 6.87
N GLN A 47 6.63 11.62 5.89
CA GLN A 47 6.99 12.10 4.56
C GLN A 47 5.83 12.90 3.95
N MET A 48 4.63 12.30 3.91
CA MET A 48 3.42 12.94 3.41
C MET A 48 3.05 14.25 4.13
N PHE A 49 3.38 14.38 5.42
CA PHE A 49 3.18 15.60 6.19
C PHE A 49 4.21 16.67 5.82
N VAL A 50 5.49 16.28 5.77
CA VAL A 50 6.59 17.18 5.41
C VAL A 50 6.41 17.73 3.99
N ASP A 51 6.02 16.89 3.03
CA ASP A 51 5.74 17.30 1.65
C ASP A 51 4.66 18.40 1.60
N ARG A 52 3.57 18.22 2.36
CA ARG A 52 2.48 19.21 2.45
C ARG A 52 2.92 20.50 3.14
N MET A 53 3.79 20.41 4.14
CA MET A 53 4.35 21.58 4.82
C MET A 53 5.19 22.43 3.86
N PHE A 54 6.06 21.80 3.04
CA PHE A 54 6.84 22.49 2.02
C PHE A 54 5.96 23.14 0.94
N LEU A 55 4.93 22.44 0.45
CA LEU A 55 4.00 23.02 -0.53
C LEU A 55 3.26 24.23 0.03
N THR A 56 2.85 24.18 1.30
CA THR A 56 2.18 25.30 1.97
C THR A 56 3.08 26.54 2.06
N TRP A 57 4.38 26.36 2.29
CA TRP A 57 5.34 27.48 2.31
C TRP A 57 5.70 27.99 0.90
N TYR A 58 5.57 27.15 -0.12
CA TYR A 58 5.85 27.51 -1.49
C TYR A 58 4.72 28.37 -2.11
N SER A 59 3.49 27.86 -2.13
CA SER A 59 2.34 28.57 -2.71
C SER A 59 1.03 27.88 -2.34
N GLN A 60 -0.02 28.69 -2.10
CA GLN A 60 -1.35 28.18 -1.77
C GLN A 60 -2.00 27.48 -2.98
N GLU A 61 -1.68 27.93 -4.18
CA GLU A 61 -2.11 27.36 -5.46
C GLU A 61 -1.48 25.98 -5.69
N ALA A 62 -0.19 25.82 -5.38
CA ALA A 62 0.50 24.53 -5.47
C ALA A 62 -0.06 23.51 -4.45
N LEU A 63 -0.36 23.95 -3.23
CA LEU A 63 -1.04 23.11 -2.24
C LEU A 63 -2.44 22.70 -2.71
N ALA A 64 -3.22 23.64 -3.24
CA ALA A 64 -4.57 23.37 -3.76
C ALA A 64 -4.57 22.36 -4.91
N ALA A 65 -3.56 22.42 -5.78
CA ALA A 65 -3.36 21.48 -6.88
C ALA A 65 -2.91 20.07 -6.43
N SER A 66 -2.15 19.97 -5.34
CA SER A 66 -1.57 18.69 -4.89
C SER A 66 -2.60 17.63 -4.48
N LEU A 67 -3.74 18.05 -3.93
CA LEU A 67 -4.80 17.15 -3.48
C LEU A 67 -5.52 16.43 -4.64
N PRO A 68 -6.10 17.14 -5.63
CA PRO A 68 -6.75 16.51 -6.77
C PRO A 68 -5.77 15.69 -7.61
N ALA A 69 -4.55 16.18 -7.83
CA ALA A 69 -3.51 15.44 -8.54
C ALA A 69 -3.08 14.17 -7.80
N GLY A 70 -2.87 14.26 -6.47
CA GLY A 70 -2.56 13.11 -5.63
C GLY A 70 -3.70 12.09 -5.57
N LEU A 71 -4.96 12.54 -5.53
CA LEU A 71 -6.12 11.66 -5.55
C LEU A 71 -6.21 10.90 -6.87
N LEU A 72 -6.04 11.58 -8.02
CA LEU A 72 -6.03 10.93 -9.33
C LEU A 72 -4.92 9.88 -9.42
N SER A 73 -3.73 10.18 -8.89
CA SER A 73 -2.61 9.26 -8.84
C SER A 73 -2.95 8.00 -8.02
N VAL A 74 -3.46 8.17 -6.80
CA VAL A 74 -3.86 7.04 -5.94
C VAL A 74 -4.98 6.23 -6.57
N THR A 75 -6.00 6.87 -7.14
CA THR A 75 -7.12 6.19 -7.80
C THR A 75 -6.62 5.32 -8.95
N THR A 76 -5.79 5.86 -9.84
CA THR A 76 -5.29 5.12 -11.00
C THR A 76 -4.35 3.99 -10.58
N THR A 77 -3.51 4.21 -9.56
CA THR A 77 -2.55 3.21 -9.08
C THR A 77 -3.20 2.12 -8.21
N SER A 78 -4.33 2.42 -7.55
CA SER A 78 -4.98 1.54 -6.57
C SER A 78 -5.32 0.15 -7.11
N ILE A 79 -5.78 0.06 -8.36
CA ILE A 79 -6.13 -1.23 -8.98
C ILE A 79 -4.90 -2.13 -9.13
N PHE A 80 -3.75 -1.54 -9.48
CA PHE A 80 -2.50 -2.27 -9.66
C PHE A 80 -1.90 -2.66 -8.30
N ILE A 81 -1.85 -1.74 -7.35
CA ILE A 81 -1.39 -2.02 -5.97
C ILE A 81 -2.26 -3.10 -5.34
N GLY A 82 -3.58 -2.96 -5.44
CA GLY A 82 -4.54 -3.93 -4.89
C GLY A 82 -4.34 -5.31 -5.50
N THR A 83 -4.24 -5.40 -6.82
CA THR A 83 -4.04 -6.70 -7.50
C THR A 83 -2.66 -7.29 -7.18
N ALA A 84 -1.59 -6.50 -7.20
CA ALA A 84 -0.25 -6.95 -6.85
C ALA A 84 -0.15 -7.39 -5.37
N SER A 85 -0.91 -6.79 -4.47
CA SER A 85 -0.91 -7.15 -3.04
C SER A 85 -1.36 -8.60 -2.78
N TYR A 86 -2.22 -9.17 -3.65
CA TYR A 86 -2.64 -10.58 -3.56
C TYR A 86 -1.50 -11.56 -3.71
N VAL A 87 -0.41 -11.17 -4.38
CA VAL A 87 0.78 -12.01 -4.51
C VAL A 87 1.32 -12.39 -3.13
N SER A 88 1.30 -11.47 -2.16
CA SER A 88 1.72 -11.76 -0.79
C SER A 88 0.89 -12.87 -0.17
N VAL A 89 -0.43 -12.88 -0.41
CA VAL A 89 -1.33 -13.92 0.11
C VAL A 89 -0.97 -15.28 -0.48
N PHE A 90 -0.79 -15.37 -1.80
CA PHE A 90 -0.40 -16.61 -2.46
C PHE A 90 0.98 -17.09 -2.03
N VAL A 91 1.95 -16.17 -1.89
CA VAL A 91 3.29 -16.49 -1.41
C VAL A 91 3.25 -17.07 -0.01
N SER A 92 2.50 -16.48 0.93
CA SER A 92 2.35 -17.01 2.29
C SER A 92 1.69 -18.40 2.29
N GLN A 93 0.68 -18.62 1.45
CA GLN A 93 0.02 -19.92 1.32
C GLN A 93 0.95 -20.99 0.75
N TYR A 94 1.69 -20.69 -0.32
CA TYR A 94 2.63 -21.63 -0.91
C TYR A 94 3.81 -21.94 0.01
N PHE A 95 4.29 -20.94 0.75
CA PHE A 95 5.30 -21.13 1.78
C PHE A 95 4.81 -22.09 2.87
N GLY A 96 3.59 -21.87 3.40
CA GLY A 96 2.99 -22.76 4.40
C GLY A 96 2.73 -24.18 3.91
N ALA A 97 2.50 -24.37 2.61
CA ALA A 97 2.28 -25.68 1.98
C ALA A 97 3.57 -26.37 1.50
N GLY A 98 4.74 -25.76 1.70
CA GLY A 98 6.03 -26.30 1.22
C GLY A 98 6.21 -26.27 -0.31
N GLN A 99 5.35 -25.55 -1.04
CA GLN A 99 5.34 -25.50 -2.52
C GLN A 99 6.18 -24.34 -3.04
N LEU A 100 7.47 -24.32 -2.72
CA LEU A 100 8.36 -23.18 -3.03
C LEU A 100 8.47 -22.89 -4.53
N SER A 101 8.32 -23.89 -5.40
CA SER A 101 8.35 -23.71 -6.86
C SER A 101 7.21 -22.83 -7.38
N ARG A 102 6.04 -22.84 -6.71
CA ARG A 102 4.87 -22.03 -7.11
C ARG A 102 4.95 -20.58 -6.62
N MET A 103 5.75 -20.31 -5.59
CA MET A 103 6.00 -18.93 -5.13
C MET A 103 6.58 -18.06 -6.23
N GLY A 104 7.56 -18.59 -6.97
CA GLY A 104 8.18 -17.86 -8.09
C GLY A 104 7.17 -17.50 -9.18
N SER A 105 6.29 -18.43 -9.54
CA SER A 105 5.24 -18.16 -10.52
C SER A 105 4.28 -17.05 -10.07
N ALA A 106 3.86 -17.03 -8.80
CA ALA A 106 3.00 -15.97 -8.27
C ALA A 106 3.71 -14.62 -8.23
N MET A 107 4.99 -14.60 -7.86
CA MET A 107 5.80 -13.38 -7.87
C MET A 107 5.91 -12.77 -9.27
N TRP A 108 6.13 -13.61 -10.30
CA TRP A 108 6.18 -13.12 -11.69
C TRP A 108 4.87 -12.50 -12.16
N GLN A 109 3.72 -13.04 -11.76
CA GLN A 109 2.43 -12.42 -12.08
C GLN A 109 2.30 -11.01 -11.45
N GLY A 110 2.76 -10.85 -10.22
CA GLY A 110 2.84 -9.53 -9.57
C GLY A 110 3.71 -8.54 -10.35
N ILE A 111 4.89 -9.00 -10.76
CA ILE A 111 5.83 -8.18 -11.55
C ILE A 111 5.19 -7.78 -12.89
N TYR A 112 4.52 -8.69 -13.60
CA TYR A 112 3.85 -8.35 -14.85
C TYR A 112 2.75 -7.30 -14.65
N ILE A 113 1.93 -7.44 -13.60
CA ILE A 113 0.90 -6.45 -13.26
C ILE A 113 1.53 -5.09 -12.96
N ALA A 114 2.63 -5.06 -12.18
CA ALA A 114 3.33 -3.83 -11.86
C ALA A 114 3.94 -3.16 -13.11
N VAL A 115 4.57 -3.94 -14.00
CA VAL A 115 5.12 -3.43 -15.27
C VAL A 115 4.02 -2.89 -16.19
N ILE A 116 2.91 -3.62 -16.33
CA ILE A 116 1.76 -3.15 -17.11
C ILE A 116 1.20 -1.87 -16.51
N GLY A 117 1.04 -1.80 -15.19
CA GLY A 117 0.61 -0.60 -14.48
C GLY A 117 1.55 0.57 -14.72
N GLY A 118 2.86 0.37 -14.63
CA GLY A 118 3.86 1.41 -14.90
C GLY A 118 3.80 1.91 -16.34
N LEU A 119 3.75 1.01 -17.31
CA LEU A 119 3.60 1.37 -18.73
C LEU A 119 2.31 2.15 -19.01
N LEU A 120 1.19 1.76 -18.39
CA LEU A 120 -0.06 2.48 -18.52
C LEU A 120 0.04 3.90 -17.94
N HIS A 121 0.68 4.08 -16.79
CA HIS A 121 0.90 5.42 -16.24
C HIS A 121 1.82 6.27 -17.12
N LEU A 122 2.89 5.70 -17.71
CA LEU A 122 3.73 6.42 -18.67
C LEU A 122 2.95 6.94 -19.87
N VAL A 123 1.95 6.19 -20.33
CA VAL A 123 1.05 6.63 -21.41
C VAL A 123 0.10 7.73 -20.93
N ILE A 124 -0.32 7.74 -19.66
CA ILE A 124 -1.25 8.73 -19.10
C ILE A 124 -0.57 10.09 -18.83
N ILE A 125 0.72 10.12 -18.44
CA ILE A 125 1.51 11.34 -18.16
C ILE A 125 1.29 12.46 -19.20
N PRO A 126 1.47 12.26 -20.52
CA PRO A 126 1.30 13.33 -21.50
C PRO A 126 -0.14 13.83 -21.65
N PHE A 127 -1.14 13.07 -21.19
CA PHE A 127 -2.54 13.46 -21.20
C PHE A 127 -2.98 14.18 -19.92
N SER A 128 -2.09 14.33 -18.93
CA SER A 128 -2.44 14.99 -17.66
C SER A 128 -2.98 16.42 -17.85
N PRO A 129 -2.43 17.29 -18.72
CA PRO A 129 -2.97 18.65 -18.89
C PRO A 129 -4.43 18.64 -19.37
N GLN A 130 -4.78 17.73 -20.27
CA GLN A 130 -6.14 17.61 -20.81
C GLN A 130 -7.09 17.05 -19.77
N ILE A 131 -6.64 16.08 -18.95
CA ILE A 131 -7.43 15.52 -17.85
C ILE A 131 -7.78 16.63 -16.85
N PHE A 132 -6.79 17.41 -16.41
CA PHE A 132 -7.01 18.49 -15.44
C PHE A 132 -7.80 19.69 -16.01
N ALA A 133 -7.65 19.98 -17.31
CA ALA A 133 -8.45 21.01 -17.98
C ALA A 133 -9.97 20.72 -17.96
N ILE A 134 -10.39 19.45 -17.90
CA ILE A 134 -11.80 19.06 -17.83
C ILE A 134 -12.44 19.45 -16.48
N PHE A 135 -11.66 19.53 -15.41
CA PHE A 135 -12.17 19.87 -14.07
C PHE A 135 -12.55 21.35 -13.92
N GLY A 136 -12.13 22.21 -14.86
CA GLY A 136 -12.55 23.62 -14.89
C GLY A 136 -11.94 24.48 -13.78
N HIS A 137 -10.81 24.06 -13.20
CA HIS A 137 -10.05 24.87 -12.25
C HIS A 137 -9.38 26.08 -12.92
N GLU A 138 -8.95 27.04 -12.11
CA GLU A 138 -8.18 28.19 -12.60
C GLU A 138 -6.97 27.71 -13.42
N PRO A 139 -6.62 28.35 -14.56
CA PRO A 139 -5.56 27.87 -15.44
C PRO A 139 -4.22 27.62 -14.75
N LEU A 140 -3.87 28.45 -13.75
CA LEU A 140 -2.64 28.28 -12.98
C LEU A 140 -2.69 27.05 -12.07
N VAL A 141 -3.83 26.78 -11.43
CA VAL A 141 -4.03 25.60 -10.58
C VAL A 141 -4.02 24.33 -11.44
N ALA A 142 -4.69 24.33 -12.59
CA ALA A 142 -4.70 23.19 -13.51
C ALA A 142 -3.30 22.85 -14.05
N GLN A 143 -2.44 23.86 -14.27
CA GLN A 143 -1.04 23.64 -14.61
C GLN A 143 -0.29 22.96 -13.46
N TYR A 144 -0.42 23.46 -12.23
CA TYR A 144 0.20 22.84 -11.07
C TYR A 144 -0.32 21.42 -10.78
N GLU A 145 -1.58 21.13 -11.08
CA GLU A 145 -2.14 19.77 -10.97
C GLU A 145 -1.44 18.81 -11.94
N SER A 146 -1.29 19.24 -13.19
CA SER A 146 -0.58 18.49 -14.21
C SER A 146 0.89 18.28 -13.83
N ASP A 147 1.60 19.35 -13.45
CA ASP A 147 3.01 19.28 -13.08
C ASP A 147 3.23 18.34 -11.89
N TYR A 148 2.40 18.47 -10.85
CA TYR A 148 2.46 17.61 -9.67
C TYR A 148 2.19 16.14 -10.03
N PHE A 149 1.18 15.87 -10.86
CA PHE A 149 0.87 14.52 -11.33
C PHE A 149 2.04 13.92 -12.13
N GLN A 150 2.63 14.67 -13.05
CA GLN A 150 3.78 14.22 -13.83
C GLN A 150 4.99 13.95 -12.93
N MET A 151 5.26 14.83 -11.95
CA MET A 151 6.35 14.63 -10.98
C MET A 151 6.17 13.36 -10.16
N ILE A 152 4.95 13.03 -9.73
CA ILE A 152 4.69 11.78 -9.00
C ILE A 152 5.07 10.56 -9.85
N PHE A 153 4.66 10.51 -11.12
CA PHE A 153 4.89 9.33 -11.96
C PHE A 153 6.29 9.27 -12.58
N LEU A 154 6.95 10.40 -12.81
CA LEU A 154 8.35 10.43 -13.26
C LEU A 154 9.34 10.15 -12.11
N GLY A 155 8.96 10.49 -10.88
CA GLY A 155 9.75 10.22 -9.68
C GLY A 155 9.51 8.85 -9.03
N ALA A 156 8.49 8.11 -9.49
CA ALA A 156 8.15 6.76 -9.03
C ALA A 156 8.99 5.67 -9.71
#